data_AF-A0A7J8MF03-F1
#
_entry.id   AF-A0A7J8MF03-F1
#
_cell.length_a   1.000
_cell.length_b   1.000
_cell.length_c   1.000
_cell.angle_alpha   90.00
_cell.angle_beta   90.00
_cell.angle_gamma   90.00
#
_symmetry.space_group_name_H-M   'P 1'
#
loop_
_entity.id
_entity.type
_entity.pdbx_description
1 polymer ?
#
loop_
_entity_poly.entity_id
_entity_poly.type
_entity_poly.pdbx_seq_one_letter_code
_entity_poly.pdbx_strand_id
1 'polypeptide(L)'
;MALDIPLIDFQELGLVIHLFPKLALIHPNCIILAISPANQDIATSDAIKLARDVDPSGERTFGVLTKLDLMDKGTNAVDVLEGRAYRLQQPWVGIVNRSQADINKNVDMILARRKEREYFETSPDYGHLASRMGSEYLAKLLSEHLELVIRQRIPSIIALINKTIDGLNAELDRIGRPIATDGGAQLYMILELCRAFDRVFKEHLDGGRPGGDRIFGVFDNQLPAALKKLPFDRYLSLKNVQKVVTEADGYQPHLIAPEQGYRRLIDGAIGYFKGPAEASVDAVMFLLLL
;
A
#
# COMPACT_ATOMS: atom_id res chain seq x y z
N MET A 1 7.47 -30.72 -1.92
CA MET A 1 7.51 -30.59 -3.39
C MET A 1 8.92 -30.14 -3.68
N ALA A 2 9.85 -31.09 -3.87
CA ALA A 2 11.22 -30.74 -4.17
C ALA A 2 11.21 -30.06 -5.54
N LEU A 3 11.68 -28.82 -5.60
CA LEU A 3 12.00 -28.19 -6.87
C LEU A 3 13.18 -28.99 -7.45
N ASP A 4 12.88 -29.92 -8.37
CA ASP A 4 13.89 -30.51 -9.24
C ASP A 4 14.43 -29.36 -10.11
N ILE A 5 15.43 -28.66 -9.58
CA ILE A 5 16.28 -27.81 -10.41
C ILE A 5 16.95 -28.78 -11.37
N PRO A 6 16.68 -28.72 -12.69
CA PRO A 6 17.42 -29.54 -13.64
C PRO A 6 18.90 -29.25 -13.39
N LEU A 7 19.69 -30.26 -13.04
CA LEU A 7 21.10 -30.07 -12.69
C LEU A 7 21.79 -29.37 -13.85
N ILE A 8 21.95 -28.05 -13.70
CA ILE A 8 22.55 -27.16 -14.69
C ILE A 8 23.99 -27.62 -14.88
N ASP A 9 24.47 -27.64 -16.11
CA ASP A 9 25.89 -27.83 -16.38
C ASP A 9 26.65 -26.63 -15.80
N PHE A 10 27.24 -26.81 -14.62
CA PHE A 10 27.95 -25.75 -13.89
C PHE A 10 29.17 -25.22 -14.65
N GLN A 11 29.58 -25.88 -15.75
CA GLN A 11 30.58 -25.37 -16.69
C GLN A 11 30.06 -24.22 -17.56
N GLU A 12 28.77 -24.20 -17.90
CA GLU A 12 28.15 -23.06 -18.61
C GLU A 12 27.87 -21.89 -17.66
N LEU A 13 27.67 -22.16 -16.36
CA LEU A 13 27.51 -21.14 -15.31
C LEU A 13 28.79 -20.32 -15.05
N GLY A 14 29.97 -20.82 -15.45
CA GLY A 14 31.22 -20.06 -15.37
C GLY A 14 31.20 -18.75 -16.19
N LEU A 15 30.28 -18.61 -17.15
CA LEU A 15 30.09 -17.38 -17.92
C LEU A 15 29.11 -16.38 -17.28
N VAL A 16 28.29 -16.81 -16.32
CA VAL A 16 27.13 -16.04 -15.85
C VAL A 16 27.51 -14.88 -14.93
N ILE A 17 28.67 -14.94 -14.25
CA ILE A 17 29.14 -13.84 -13.39
C ILE A 17 29.71 -12.67 -14.22
N HIS A 18 30.23 -12.93 -15.43
CA HIS A 18 30.73 -11.86 -16.30
C HIS A 18 29.63 -11.11 -17.07
N LEU A 19 28.40 -11.67 -17.14
CA LEU A 19 27.34 -11.13 -17.99
C LEU A 19 26.14 -10.53 -17.24
N PHE A 20 26.01 -10.73 -15.93
CA PHE A 20 24.91 -10.10 -15.18
C PHE A 20 25.32 -8.70 -14.69
N PRO A 21 24.64 -7.62 -15.12
CA PRO A 21 24.92 -6.28 -14.61
C PRO A 21 24.73 -6.26 -13.11
N LYS A 22 25.58 -5.52 -12.37
CA LYS A 22 25.52 -5.29 -10.91
C LYS A 22 24.07 -5.12 -10.39
N LEU A 23 23.18 -4.57 -11.22
CA LEU A 23 21.75 -4.40 -10.96
C LEU A 23 21.01 -5.68 -10.48
N ALA A 24 21.31 -6.86 -11.04
CA ALA A 24 20.64 -8.10 -10.65
C ALA A 24 21.10 -8.63 -9.28
N LEU A 25 22.34 -8.31 -8.89
CA LEU A 25 22.96 -8.70 -7.62
C LEU A 25 22.49 -7.83 -6.44
N ILE A 26 21.98 -6.62 -6.73
CA ILE A 26 21.46 -5.69 -5.71
C ILE A 26 20.14 -6.19 -5.12
N HIS A 27 19.35 -6.98 -5.86
CA HIS A 27 18.09 -7.49 -5.34
C HIS A 27 18.33 -8.39 -4.14
N PRO A 28 17.75 -8.12 -2.95
CA PRO A 28 17.99 -8.91 -1.74
C PRO A 28 17.46 -10.35 -1.84
N ASN A 29 16.71 -10.68 -2.90
CA ASN A 29 16.11 -11.98 -3.16
C ASN A 29 16.87 -12.80 -4.23
N CYS A 30 18.20 -12.67 -4.29
CA CYS A 30 19.02 -13.49 -5.18
C CYS A 30 20.09 -14.26 -4.39
N ILE A 31 20.36 -15.49 -4.86
CA ILE A 31 21.46 -16.33 -4.39
C ILE A 31 22.70 -15.96 -5.21
N ILE A 32 23.82 -15.71 -4.54
CA ILE A 32 25.09 -15.39 -5.17
C ILE A 32 25.95 -16.65 -5.15
N LEU A 33 26.36 -17.11 -6.33
CA LEU A 33 27.33 -18.18 -6.49
C LEU A 33 28.68 -17.57 -6.85
N ALA A 34 29.60 -17.48 -5.88
CA ALA A 34 30.94 -16.94 -6.10
C ALA A 34 31.89 -18.07 -6.55
N ILE A 35 31.95 -18.29 -7.86
CA ILE A 35 32.76 -19.36 -8.46
C ILE A 35 34.20 -18.88 -8.62
N SER A 36 35.17 -19.62 -8.09
CA SER A 36 36.60 -19.34 -8.23
C SER A 36 37.39 -20.60 -8.55
N PRO A 37 38.40 -20.55 -9.43
CA PRO A 37 39.24 -21.70 -9.69
C PRO A 37 40.22 -21.92 -8.52
N ALA A 38 40.44 -23.18 -8.15
CA ALA A 38 41.26 -23.54 -6.99
C ALA A 38 42.77 -23.33 -7.20
N ASN A 39 43.21 -23.12 -8.45
CA ASN A 39 44.60 -22.82 -8.79
C ASN A 39 44.97 -21.33 -8.64
N GLN A 40 44.04 -20.48 -8.20
CA GLN A 40 44.27 -19.06 -7.95
C GLN A 40 44.00 -18.72 -6.48
N ASP A 41 44.66 -17.68 -5.98
CA ASP A 41 44.42 -17.18 -4.63
C ASP A 41 43.02 -16.58 -4.51
N ILE A 42 42.21 -17.16 -3.62
CA ILE A 42 40.83 -16.75 -3.40
C ILE A 42 40.71 -15.30 -2.93
N ALA A 43 41.71 -14.78 -2.21
CA ALA A 43 41.72 -13.38 -1.76
C ALA A 43 41.75 -12.39 -2.94
N THR A 44 42.23 -12.83 -4.10
CA THR A 44 42.31 -12.01 -5.31
C THR A 44 41.11 -12.19 -6.25
N SER A 45 40.21 -13.14 -5.95
CA SER A 45 39.06 -13.49 -6.80
C SER A 45 38.09 -12.32 -6.98
N ASP A 46 37.83 -11.95 -8.24
CA ASP A 46 36.87 -10.91 -8.60
C ASP A 46 35.43 -11.29 -8.22
N ALA A 47 35.07 -12.57 -8.31
CA ALA A 47 33.75 -13.06 -7.93
C ALA A 47 33.47 -12.82 -6.44
N ILE A 48 34.47 -13.04 -5.58
CA ILE A 48 34.36 -12.82 -4.12
C ILE A 48 34.33 -11.34 -3.79
N LYS A 49 35.15 -10.52 -4.46
CA LYS A 49 35.12 -9.05 -4.29
C LYS A 49 33.75 -8.48 -4.67
N LEU A 50 33.22 -8.86 -5.82
CA LEU A 50 31.90 -8.43 -6.29
C LEU A 50 30.79 -8.91 -5.36
N ALA A 51 30.84 -10.15 -4.88
CA ALA A 51 29.87 -10.66 -3.92
C ALA A 51 29.89 -9.86 -2.62
N ARG A 52 31.07 -9.50 -2.11
CA ARG A 52 31.22 -8.70 -0.89
C ARG A 52 30.69 -7.27 -1.02
N ASP A 53 30.79 -6.67 -2.21
CA ASP A 53 30.23 -5.33 -2.46
C ASP A 53 28.70 -5.29 -2.31
N VAL A 54 28.01 -6.40 -2.63
CA VAL A 54 26.53 -6.49 -2.64
C VAL A 54 25.96 -7.31 -1.48
N ASP A 55 26.79 -8.12 -0.82
CA ASP A 55 26.47 -8.97 0.31
C ASP A 55 27.64 -8.99 1.33
N PRO A 56 27.86 -7.89 2.08
CA PRO A 56 28.98 -7.80 3.02
C PRO A 56 28.91 -8.80 4.18
N SER A 57 27.71 -9.26 4.55
CA SER A 57 27.50 -10.27 5.60
C SER A 57 27.72 -11.69 5.09
N GLY A 58 27.67 -11.91 3.77
CA GLY A 58 27.85 -13.23 3.16
C GLY A 58 26.68 -14.18 3.42
N GLU A 59 25.49 -13.66 3.75
CA GLU A 59 24.31 -14.45 4.13
C GLU A 59 23.70 -15.21 2.95
N ARG A 60 23.87 -14.69 1.74
CA ARG A 60 23.30 -15.22 0.50
C ARG A 60 24.37 -15.59 -0.54
N THR A 61 25.64 -15.61 -0.13
CA THR A 61 26.79 -15.90 -0.98
C THR A 61 27.36 -17.28 -0.68
N PHE A 62 27.27 -18.17 -1.67
CA PHE A 62 27.87 -19.51 -1.64
C PHE A 62 29.20 -19.48 -2.38
N GLY A 63 30.26 -19.95 -1.73
CA GLY A 63 31.57 -20.09 -2.34
C GLY A 63 31.66 -21.40 -3.12
N VAL A 64 32.06 -21.35 -4.38
CA VAL A 64 32.25 -22.55 -5.20
C VAL A 64 33.68 -22.59 -5.71
N LEU A 65 34.41 -23.65 -5.36
CA LEU A 65 35.74 -23.89 -5.90
C LEU A 65 35.66 -24.89 -7.05
N THR A 66 36.21 -24.52 -8.20
CA THR A 66 36.30 -25.39 -9.39
C THR A 66 37.76 -25.71 -9.72
N LYS A 67 38.01 -26.63 -10.65
CA LYS A 67 39.36 -27.01 -11.13
C LYS A 67 40.29 -27.51 -10.01
N LEU A 68 39.74 -28.21 -9.01
CA LEU A 68 40.53 -28.82 -7.92
C LEU A 68 41.48 -29.91 -8.45
N ASP A 69 41.14 -30.53 -9.57
CA ASP A 69 41.93 -31.51 -10.30
C ASP A 69 43.17 -30.91 -11.00
N LEU A 70 43.20 -29.59 -11.21
CA LEU A 70 44.28 -28.88 -11.89
C LEU A 70 45.22 -28.15 -10.91
N MET A 71 45.14 -28.46 -9.61
CA MET A 71 46.06 -27.90 -8.61
C MET A 71 47.46 -28.52 -8.72
N ASP A 72 48.46 -27.73 -8.35
CA ASP A 72 49.84 -28.18 -8.34
C ASP A 72 50.06 -29.25 -7.26
N LYS A 73 50.85 -30.28 -7.60
CA LYS A 73 51.15 -31.39 -6.68
C LYS A 73 51.81 -30.86 -5.41
N GLY A 74 51.23 -31.21 -4.25
CA GLY A 74 51.69 -30.74 -2.94
C GLY A 74 50.96 -29.50 -2.42
N THR A 75 50.01 -28.96 -3.18
CA THR A 75 49.08 -27.92 -2.72
C THR A 75 47.66 -28.48 -2.57
N ASN A 76 46.87 -27.93 -1.65
CA ASN A 76 45.46 -28.29 -1.50
C ASN A 76 44.63 -27.04 -1.14
N ALA A 77 43.32 -27.13 -1.36
CA ALA A 77 42.36 -26.05 -1.09
C ALA A 77 41.55 -26.29 0.19
N VAL A 78 42.02 -27.16 1.09
CA VAL A 78 41.28 -27.59 2.29
C VAL A 78 40.93 -26.39 3.19
N ASP A 79 41.88 -25.47 3.38
CA ASP A 79 41.65 -24.27 4.20
C ASP A 79 40.56 -23.36 3.64
N VAL A 80 40.37 -23.31 2.32
CA VAL A 80 39.29 -22.54 1.70
C VAL A 80 37.97 -23.30 1.83
N LEU A 81 37.95 -24.60 1.51
CA LEU A 81 36.75 -25.45 1.60
C LEU A 81 36.18 -25.56 3.02
N GLU A 82 37.05 -25.52 4.04
CA GLU A 82 36.64 -25.52 5.45
C GLU A 82 36.35 -24.10 5.98
N GLY A 83 36.47 -23.08 5.14
CA GLY A 83 36.18 -21.68 5.47
C GLY A 83 37.18 -21.03 6.42
N ARG A 84 38.38 -21.62 6.59
CA ARG A 84 39.48 -21.07 7.40
C ARG A 84 40.19 -19.91 6.70
N ALA A 85 40.44 -20.03 5.40
CA ALA A 85 41.11 -19.00 4.61
C ALA A 85 40.18 -17.81 4.31
N TYR A 86 38.91 -18.08 4.00
CA TYR A 86 37.90 -17.06 3.77
C TYR A 86 36.54 -17.48 4.34
N ARG A 87 36.03 -16.72 5.31
CA ARG A 87 34.81 -17.06 6.03
C ARG A 87 33.57 -16.52 5.31
N LEU A 88 32.63 -17.41 5.00
CA LEU A 88 31.28 -17.10 4.52
C LEU A 88 30.26 -17.66 5.52
N GLN A 89 29.03 -17.11 5.54
CA GLN A 89 27.94 -17.68 6.35
C GLN A 89 27.40 -18.97 5.72
N GLN A 90 27.41 -19.03 4.39
CA GLN A 90 27.11 -20.24 3.62
C GLN A 90 28.39 -21.05 3.37
N PRO A 91 28.30 -22.37 3.17
CA PRO A 91 29.47 -23.24 3.02
C PRO A 91 30.18 -23.02 1.68
N TRP A 92 31.46 -23.40 1.67
CA TRP A 92 32.22 -23.59 0.44
C TRP A 92 31.99 -24.99 -0.12
N VAL A 93 31.81 -25.09 -1.43
CA VAL A 93 31.63 -26.37 -2.12
C VAL A 93 32.65 -26.50 -3.25
N GLY A 94 33.41 -27.57 -3.22
CA GLY A 94 34.33 -27.97 -4.28
C GLY A 94 33.60 -28.77 -5.34
N ILE A 95 33.85 -28.46 -6.62
CA ILE A 95 33.31 -29.19 -7.76
C ILE A 95 34.43 -29.56 -8.74
N VAL A 96 34.30 -30.72 -9.39
CA VAL A 96 35.18 -31.16 -10.47
C VAL A 96 34.31 -31.39 -11.70
N ASN A 97 34.50 -30.53 -12.70
CA ASN A 97 33.73 -30.57 -13.95
C ASN A 97 34.48 -31.36 -15.04
N ARG A 98 33.82 -31.56 -16.19
CA ARG A 98 34.44 -32.21 -17.36
C ARG A 98 35.65 -31.40 -17.83
N SER A 99 36.73 -32.04 -18.28
CA SER A 99 37.80 -31.31 -18.94
C SER A 99 37.38 -30.86 -20.36
N GLN A 100 38.11 -29.94 -20.98
CA GLN A 100 37.87 -29.58 -22.39
C GLN A 100 37.97 -30.79 -23.31
N ALA A 101 38.86 -31.74 -23.00
CA ALA A 101 38.99 -32.99 -23.74
C ALA A 101 37.76 -33.90 -23.57
N ASP A 102 37.17 -33.96 -22.37
CA ASP A 102 35.95 -34.72 -22.11
C ASP A 102 34.74 -34.11 -22.83
N ILE A 103 34.66 -32.77 -22.89
CA ILE A 103 33.63 -32.07 -23.67
C ILE A 103 33.77 -32.42 -25.15
N ASN A 104 34.98 -32.31 -25.71
CA ASN A 104 35.22 -32.63 -27.12
C ASN A 104 34.90 -34.11 -27.46
N LYS A 105 34.97 -35.00 -26.46
CA LYS A 105 34.63 -36.42 -26.58
C LYS A 105 33.16 -36.72 -26.26
N ASN A 106 32.33 -35.70 -25.98
CA ASN A 106 30.93 -35.83 -25.55
C ASN A 106 30.75 -36.84 -24.41
N VAL A 107 31.62 -36.77 -23.40
CA VAL A 107 31.50 -37.62 -22.21
C VAL A 107 30.17 -37.34 -21.51
N ASP A 108 29.44 -38.42 -21.23
CA ASP A 108 28.15 -38.39 -20.55
C ASP A 108 28.26 -37.76 -19.15
N MET A 109 27.25 -36.98 -18.77
CA MET A 109 27.18 -36.27 -17.49
C MET A 109 27.12 -37.24 -16.30
N ILE A 110 26.47 -38.40 -16.47
CA ILE A 110 26.41 -39.44 -15.43
C ILE A 110 27.83 -39.96 -15.14
N LEU A 111 28.63 -40.19 -16.19
CA LEU A 111 30.01 -40.63 -16.04
C LEU A 111 30.87 -39.55 -15.38
N ALA A 112 30.69 -38.28 -15.76
CA ALA A 112 31.40 -37.15 -15.18
C ALA A 112 31.15 -37.03 -13.66
N ARG A 113 29.89 -37.16 -13.23
CA ARG A 113 29.54 -37.14 -11.80
C ARG A 113 30.11 -38.32 -11.02
N ARG A 114 30.13 -39.51 -11.63
CA ARG A 114 30.76 -40.68 -10.99
C ARG A 114 32.26 -40.44 -10.80
N LYS A 115 32.95 -39.88 -11.80
CA LYS A 115 34.36 -39.49 -11.69
C LYS A 115 34.59 -38.41 -10.63
N GLU A 116 33.71 -37.41 -10.54
CA GLU A 116 33.77 -36.38 -9.51
C GLU A 116 33.66 -36.99 -8.10
N ARG A 117 32.69 -37.88 -7.90
CA ARG A 117 32.51 -38.58 -6.63
C ARG A 117 33.72 -39.42 -6.27
N GLU A 118 34.23 -40.20 -7.21
CA GLU A 118 35.44 -41.01 -7.04
C GLU A 118 36.66 -40.15 -6.72
N TYR A 119 36.82 -38.97 -7.36
CA TYR A 119 37.89 -38.02 -7.06
C TYR A 119 37.85 -37.57 -5.60
N PHE A 120 36.69 -37.17 -5.09
CA PHE A 120 36.58 -36.72 -3.70
C PHE A 120 36.72 -37.87 -2.69
N GLU A 121 36.21 -39.07 -2.99
CA GLU A 121 36.31 -40.24 -2.11
C GLU A 121 37.73 -40.81 -2.04
N THR A 122 38.48 -40.78 -3.14
CA THR A 122 39.84 -41.36 -3.23
C THR A 122 40.96 -40.36 -2.96
N SER A 123 40.64 -39.06 -2.90
CA SER A 123 41.64 -38.02 -2.64
C SER A 123 42.15 -38.08 -1.19
N PRO A 124 43.48 -38.09 -0.97
CA PRO A 124 44.07 -38.10 0.37
C PRO A 124 43.78 -36.81 1.15
N ASP A 125 43.63 -35.67 0.45
CA ASP A 125 43.40 -34.36 1.07
C ASP A 125 41.90 -34.05 1.28
N TYR A 126 41.02 -34.56 0.41
CA TYR A 126 39.60 -34.21 0.40
C TYR A 126 38.65 -35.33 0.84
N GLY A 127 39.15 -36.54 1.10
CA GLY A 127 38.35 -37.71 1.47
C GLY A 127 37.41 -37.47 2.66
N HIS A 128 37.86 -36.72 3.68
CA HIS A 128 37.03 -36.39 4.84
C HIS A 128 35.91 -35.37 4.53
N LEU A 129 36.00 -34.66 3.41
CA LEU A 129 35.02 -33.68 2.94
C LEU A 129 34.08 -34.24 1.88
N ALA A 130 34.30 -35.44 1.37
CA ALA A 130 33.59 -35.99 0.21
C ALA A 130 32.05 -35.92 0.31
N SER A 131 31.48 -36.05 1.50
CA SER A 131 30.03 -35.96 1.74
C SER A 131 29.43 -34.55 1.56
N ARG A 132 30.27 -33.51 1.54
CA ARG A 132 29.89 -32.09 1.41
C ARG A 132 30.49 -31.44 0.16
N MET A 133 30.91 -32.25 -0.80
CA MET A 133 31.54 -31.80 -2.05
C MET A 133 30.80 -32.37 -3.26
N GLY A 134 31.10 -31.81 -4.42
CA GLY A 134 30.58 -32.24 -5.71
C GLY A 134 29.31 -31.51 -6.16
N SER A 135 29.05 -31.62 -7.45
CA SER A 135 27.95 -30.96 -8.16
C SER A 135 26.56 -31.39 -7.63
N GLU A 136 26.40 -32.65 -7.24
CA GLU A 136 25.13 -33.16 -6.69
C GLU A 136 24.83 -32.58 -5.29
N TYR A 137 25.85 -32.48 -4.44
CA TYR A 137 25.70 -31.83 -3.13
C TYR A 137 25.38 -30.34 -3.29
N LEU A 138 26.09 -29.65 -4.19
CA LEU A 138 25.82 -28.24 -4.50
C LEU A 138 24.39 -28.04 -4.98
N ALA A 139 23.90 -28.87 -5.91
CA ALA A 139 22.54 -28.77 -6.41
C ALA A 139 21.51 -28.95 -5.28
N LYS A 140 21.69 -29.96 -4.43
CA LYS A 140 20.81 -30.20 -3.28
C LYS A 140 20.81 -29.02 -2.30
N LEU A 141 21.99 -28.50 -1.95
CA LEU A 141 22.16 -27.37 -1.05
C LEU A 141 21.43 -26.12 -1.59
N LEU A 142 21.58 -25.82 -2.88
CA LEU A 142 20.92 -24.68 -3.52
C LEU A 142 19.41 -24.86 -3.59
N SER A 143 18.92 -26.07 -3.88
CA SER A 143 17.49 -26.38 -3.88
C SER A 143 16.87 -26.18 -2.49
N GLU A 144 17.52 -26.67 -1.43
CA GLU A 144 17.05 -26.50 -0.05
C GLU A 144 17.03 -25.02 0.36
N HIS A 145 18.07 -24.26 0.00
CA HIS A 145 18.13 -22.83 0.29
C HIS A 145 17.06 -22.05 -0.48
N LEU A 146 16.87 -22.34 -1.77
CA LEU A 146 15.84 -21.71 -2.59
C LEU A 146 14.45 -22.01 -2.04
N GLU A 147 14.18 -23.26 -1.64
CA GLU A 147 12.91 -23.65 -1.03
C GLU A 147 12.65 -22.85 0.26
N LEU A 148 13.66 -22.71 1.13
CA LEU A 148 13.56 -21.91 2.36
C LEU A 148 13.18 -20.46 2.05
N VAL A 149 13.90 -19.82 1.13
CA VAL A 149 13.68 -18.41 0.77
C VAL A 149 12.29 -18.20 0.17
N ILE A 150 11.84 -19.10 -0.73
CA ILE A 150 10.50 -19.04 -1.32
C ILE A 150 9.44 -19.16 -0.21
N ARG A 151 9.57 -20.15 0.68
CA ARG A 151 8.63 -20.36 1.79
C ARG A 151 8.52 -19.15 2.71
N GLN A 152 9.65 -18.47 3.01
CA GLN A 152 9.65 -17.27 3.82
C GLN A 152 8.97 -16.07 3.14
N ARG A 153 9.00 -16.01 1.80
CA ARG A 153 8.40 -14.90 1.02
C ARG A 153 6.92 -15.10 0.74
N ILE A 154 6.43 -16.33 0.61
CA ILE A 154 5.01 -16.62 0.29
C ILE A 154 4.02 -15.86 1.20
N PRO A 155 4.16 -15.83 2.54
CA PRO A 155 3.23 -15.09 3.40
C PRO A 155 3.15 -13.60 3.07
N SER A 156 4.28 -12.96 2.78
CA SER A 156 4.32 -11.53 2.41
C SER A 156 3.66 -11.25 1.07
N ILE A 157 3.79 -12.17 0.10
CA ILE A 157 3.13 -12.07 -1.21
C ILE A 157 1.62 -12.23 -1.05
N ILE A 158 1.17 -13.20 -0.27
CA ILE A 158 -0.26 -13.39 0.04
C ILE A 158 -0.84 -12.14 0.71
N ALA A 159 -0.14 -11.57 1.69
CA ALA A 159 -0.56 -10.35 2.36
C ALA A 159 -0.68 -9.16 1.40
N LEU A 160 0.28 -9.02 0.47
CA LEU A 160 0.25 -7.97 -0.55
C LEU A 160 -0.94 -8.14 -1.51
N ILE A 161 -1.20 -9.37 -1.96
CA ILE A 161 -2.33 -9.70 -2.84
C ILE A 161 -3.65 -9.37 -2.12
N ASN A 162 -3.83 -9.83 -0.88
CA ASN A 162 -5.04 -9.57 -0.11
C ASN A 162 -5.26 -8.07 0.10
N LYS A 163 -4.22 -7.32 0.48
CA LYS A 163 -4.29 -5.86 0.61
C LYS A 163 -4.69 -5.18 -0.71
N THR A 164 -4.20 -5.68 -1.83
CA THR A 164 -4.54 -5.16 -3.16
C THR A 164 -5.99 -5.47 -3.52
N ILE A 165 -6.46 -6.69 -3.23
CA ILE A 165 -7.86 -7.08 -3.38
C ILE A 165 -8.77 -6.19 -2.54
N ASP A 166 -8.44 -5.97 -1.27
CA ASP A 166 -9.22 -5.11 -0.37
C ASP A 166 -9.30 -3.68 -0.91
N GLY A 167 -8.19 -3.13 -1.41
CA GLY A 167 -8.16 -1.80 -2.02
C GLY A 167 -9.03 -1.71 -3.28
N LEU A 168 -8.95 -2.71 -4.16
CA LEU A 168 -9.75 -2.76 -5.39
C LEU A 168 -11.24 -2.93 -5.09
N ASN A 169 -11.60 -3.75 -4.11
CA ASN A 169 -12.99 -3.91 -3.69
C ASN A 169 -13.55 -2.62 -3.09
N ALA A 170 -12.78 -1.91 -2.26
CA ALA A 170 -13.19 -0.62 -1.73
C ALA A 170 -13.39 0.43 -2.83
N GLU A 171 -12.54 0.41 -3.86
CA GLU A 171 -12.72 1.28 -5.04
C GLU A 171 -13.96 0.90 -5.85
N LEU A 172 -14.19 -0.40 -6.05
CA LEU A 172 -15.37 -0.92 -6.74
C LEU A 172 -16.67 -0.54 -6.01
N ASP A 173 -16.69 -0.68 -4.68
CA ASP A 173 -17.81 -0.29 -3.84
C ASP A 173 -18.10 1.22 -3.93
N ARG A 174 -17.06 2.05 -4.05
CA ARG A 174 -17.20 3.49 -4.25
C ARG A 174 -17.80 3.84 -5.62
N ILE A 175 -17.44 3.10 -6.66
CA ILE A 175 -18.00 3.27 -8.01
C ILE A 175 -19.47 2.81 -8.04
N GLY A 176 -19.79 1.78 -7.26
CA GLY A 176 -21.13 1.23 -7.14
C GLY A 176 -21.35 0.03 -8.05
N ARG A 177 -22.63 -0.33 -8.21
CA ARG A 177 -23.01 -1.56 -8.92
C ARG A 177 -23.10 -1.34 -10.43
N PRO A 178 -22.79 -2.36 -11.24
CA PRO A 178 -22.99 -2.28 -12.68
C PRO A 178 -24.46 -1.99 -13.02
N ILE A 179 -24.67 -1.09 -13.97
CA ILE A 179 -25.99 -0.75 -14.50
C ILE A 179 -26.44 -1.87 -15.43
N ALA A 180 -27.58 -2.48 -15.13
CA ALA A 180 -28.16 -3.51 -15.97
C ALA A 180 -28.52 -2.95 -17.36
N THR A 181 -28.41 -3.79 -18.39
CA THR A 181 -28.70 -3.39 -19.78
C THR A 181 -30.19 -3.46 -20.13
N ASP A 182 -30.98 -4.22 -19.37
CA ASP A 182 -32.41 -4.31 -19.59
C ASP A 182 -33.15 -3.10 -18.97
N GLY A 183 -34.14 -2.57 -19.70
CA GLY A 183 -34.86 -1.38 -19.27
C GLY A 183 -35.61 -1.55 -17.94
N GLY A 184 -36.01 -2.78 -17.59
CA GLY A 184 -36.70 -3.09 -16.33
C GLY A 184 -35.79 -2.91 -15.13
N ALA A 185 -34.58 -3.46 -15.17
CA ALA A 185 -33.59 -3.35 -14.11
C ALA A 185 -33.02 -1.93 -14.00
N GLN A 186 -32.91 -1.18 -15.11
CA GLN A 186 -32.58 0.25 -15.06
C GLN A 186 -33.64 1.05 -14.29
N LEU A 187 -34.93 0.82 -14.58
CA LEU A 187 -36.02 1.48 -13.86
C LEU A 187 -36.01 1.11 -12.38
N TYR A 188 -35.78 -0.18 -12.06
CA TYR A 188 -35.63 -0.63 -10.68
C TYR A 188 -34.50 0.10 -9.95
N MET A 189 -33.32 0.22 -10.59
CA MET A 189 -32.17 0.94 -10.03
C MET A 189 -32.47 2.41 -9.78
N ILE A 190 -33.15 3.10 -10.72
CA ILE A 190 -33.58 4.49 -10.53
C ILE A 190 -34.50 4.60 -9.31
N LEU A 191 -35.46 3.68 -9.16
CA LEU A 191 -36.36 3.68 -8.02
C LEU A 191 -35.63 3.42 -6.68
N GLU A 192 -34.63 2.55 -6.67
CA GLU A 192 -33.77 2.36 -5.49
C GLU A 192 -32.99 3.62 -5.14
N LEU A 193 -32.39 4.29 -6.13
CA LEU A 193 -31.66 5.55 -5.91
C LEU A 193 -32.58 6.64 -5.37
N CYS A 194 -33.79 6.79 -5.93
CA CYS A 194 -34.79 7.73 -5.42
C CYS A 194 -35.19 7.44 -3.97
N ARG A 195 -35.39 6.16 -3.62
CA ARG A 195 -35.71 5.75 -2.24
C ARG A 195 -34.54 5.99 -1.28
N ALA A 196 -33.30 5.72 -1.72
CA ALA A 196 -32.11 5.97 -0.93
C ALA A 196 -31.94 7.47 -0.67
N PHE A 197 -32.15 8.31 -1.68
CA PHE A 197 -32.14 9.76 -1.53
C PHE A 197 -33.24 10.23 -0.57
N ASP A 198 -34.49 9.78 -0.74
CA ASP A 198 -35.61 10.15 0.14
C ASP A 198 -35.33 9.79 1.60
N ARG A 199 -34.73 8.62 1.86
CA ARG A 199 -34.32 8.21 3.22
C ARG A 199 -33.27 9.14 3.80
N VAL A 200 -32.18 9.40 3.06
CA VAL A 200 -31.08 10.26 3.52
C VAL A 200 -31.57 11.70 3.72
N PHE A 201 -32.43 12.20 2.83
CA PHE A 201 -33.01 13.53 2.95
C PHE A 201 -33.93 13.67 4.17
N LYS A 202 -34.78 12.66 4.43
CA LYS A 202 -35.58 12.61 5.67
C LYS A 202 -34.71 12.56 6.91
N GLU A 203 -33.69 11.70 6.93
CA GLU A 203 -32.73 11.64 8.04
C GLU A 203 -31.98 12.96 8.23
N HIS A 204 -31.69 13.70 7.15
CA HIS A 204 -31.07 15.02 7.24
C HIS A 204 -32.01 16.06 7.87
N LEU A 205 -33.30 16.03 7.53
CA LEU A 205 -34.31 16.93 8.08
C LEU A 205 -34.68 16.58 9.53
N ASP A 206 -34.90 15.30 9.82
CA ASP A 206 -35.36 14.81 11.12
C ASP A 206 -34.22 14.52 12.10
N GLY A 207 -33.01 14.29 11.59
CA GLY A 207 -31.83 13.89 12.37
C GLY A 207 -31.14 15.05 13.07
N GLY A 208 -30.89 14.89 14.37
CA GLY A 208 -30.10 15.81 15.18
C GLY A 208 -28.65 15.87 14.72
N ARG A 209 -28.34 16.95 13.97
CA ARG A 209 -27.06 17.37 13.36
C ARG A 209 -26.61 16.58 12.12
N PRO A 210 -26.20 17.28 11.03
CA PRO A 210 -26.02 18.73 10.87
C PRO A 210 -27.19 19.47 10.19
N GLY A 211 -28.29 18.79 9.85
CA GLY A 211 -29.40 19.37 9.07
C GLY A 211 -30.45 20.09 9.92
N GLY A 212 -31.45 19.36 10.43
CA GLY A 212 -32.60 19.93 11.16
C GLY A 212 -32.23 20.89 12.30
N ASP A 213 -31.19 20.59 13.08
CA ASP A 213 -30.70 21.44 14.18
C ASP A 213 -30.35 22.88 13.73
N ARG A 214 -29.85 23.06 12.49
CA ARG A 214 -29.53 24.40 11.97
C ARG A 214 -30.79 25.21 11.69
N ILE A 215 -31.84 24.56 11.18
CA ILE A 215 -33.15 25.18 10.96
C ILE A 215 -33.76 25.59 12.31
N PHE A 216 -33.69 24.71 13.31
CA PHE A 216 -34.08 25.05 14.68
C PHE A 216 -33.31 26.27 15.20
N GLY A 217 -32.00 26.36 14.95
CA GLY A 217 -31.18 27.51 15.33
C GLY A 217 -31.63 28.84 14.72
N VAL A 218 -32.18 28.85 13.50
CA VAL A 218 -32.74 30.05 12.88
C VAL A 218 -33.96 30.54 13.67
N PHE A 219 -34.89 29.63 13.99
CA PHE A 219 -36.14 30.01 14.65
C PHE A 219 -36.01 30.23 16.16
N ASP A 220 -35.13 29.51 16.84
CA ASP A 220 -35.00 29.59 18.30
C ASP A 220 -34.00 30.67 18.75
N ASN A 221 -33.01 31.00 17.92
CA ASN A 221 -31.97 31.98 18.25
C ASN A 221 -32.01 33.22 17.35
N GLN A 222 -31.91 33.05 16.03
CA GLN A 222 -31.69 34.18 15.11
C GLN A 222 -32.93 35.09 15.02
N LEU A 223 -34.10 34.51 14.79
CA LEU A 223 -35.35 35.27 14.70
C LEU A 223 -35.68 35.99 16.02
N PRO A 224 -35.69 35.34 17.20
CA PRO A 224 -35.95 36.04 18.46
C PRO A 224 -34.93 37.13 18.76
N ALA A 225 -33.65 36.93 18.43
CA ALA A 225 -32.63 37.97 18.57
C ALA A 225 -32.87 39.16 17.62
N ALA A 226 -33.32 38.91 16.39
CA ALA A 226 -33.68 39.96 15.44
C ALA A 226 -34.92 40.74 15.90
N LEU A 227 -35.93 40.05 16.44
CA LEU A 227 -37.14 40.68 16.99
C LEU A 227 -36.83 41.58 18.20
N LYS A 228 -35.93 41.15 19.10
CA LYS A 228 -35.50 41.97 20.25
C LYS A 228 -34.72 43.23 19.86
N LYS A 229 -34.13 43.27 18.65
CA LYS A 229 -33.38 44.42 18.13
C LYS A 229 -34.26 45.43 17.40
N LEU A 230 -35.56 45.17 17.27
CA LEU A 230 -36.47 46.10 16.61
C LEU A 230 -36.58 47.42 17.39
N PRO A 231 -36.64 48.58 16.71
CA PRO A 231 -36.57 49.89 17.35
C PRO A 231 -37.91 50.34 17.97
N PHE A 232 -38.59 49.44 18.72
CA PHE A 232 -39.90 49.73 19.31
C PHE A 232 -39.86 50.83 20.36
N ASP A 233 -38.78 50.96 21.14
CA ASP A 233 -38.64 52.04 22.13
C ASP A 233 -38.71 53.42 21.48
N ARG A 234 -38.14 53.55 20.28
CA ARG A 234 -38.19 54.79 19.50
C ARG A 234 -39.56 54.97 18.84
N TYR A 235 -40.11 53.91 18.27
CA TYR A 235 -41.38 53.96 17.54
C TYR A 235 -42.58 54.21 18.46
N LEU A 236 -42.60 53.60 19.64
CA LEU A 236 -43.65 53.77 20.67
C LEU A 236 -43.33 54.90 21.67
N SER A 237 -42.36 55.76 21.36
CA SER A 237 -42.07 56.93 22.19
C SER A 237 -43.29 57.86 22.27
N LEU A 238 -43.52 58.48 23.45
CA LEU A 238 -44.64 59.40 23.69
C LEU A 238 -44.78 60.47 22.60
N LYS A 239 -43.65 61.01 22.13
CA LYS A 239 -43.60 62.01 21.06
C LYS A 239 -44.15 61.47 19.74
N ASN A 240 -43.79 60.24 19.37
CA ASN A 240 -44.27 59.62 18.13
C ASN A 240 -45.74 59.19 18.26
N VAL A 241 -46.14 58.62 19.40
CA VAL A 241 -47.52 58.23 19.69
C VAL A 241 -48.46 59.44 19.58
N GLN A 242 -48.13 60.55 20.25
CA GLN A 242 -48.92 61.79 20.19
C GLN A 242 -49.04 62.30 18.76
N LYS A 243 -47.94 62.30 18.01
CA LYS A 243 -47.93 62.71 16.60
C LYS A 243 -48.86 61.84 15.75
N VAL A 244 -48.68 60.52 15.78
CA VAL A 244 -49.46 59.58 14.94
C VAL A 244 -50.94 59.60 15.30
N VAL A 245 -51.27 59.67 16.60
CA VAL A 245 -52.66 59.74 17.07
C VAL A 245 -53.33 61.06 16.63
N THR A 246 -52.63 62.19 16.79
CA THR A 246 -53.16 63.51 16.40
C THR A 246 -53.30 63.62 14.88
N GLU A 247 -52.41 63.01 14.10
CA GLU A 247 -52.49 62.93 12.63
C GLU A 247 -53.61 62.02 12.13
N ALA A 248 -54.02 61.02 12.90
CA ALA A 248 -55.04 60.04 12.51
C ALA A 248 -56.45 60.47 12.93
N ASP A 249 -56.64 60.85 14.19
CA ASP A 249 -57.96 61.15 14.77
C ASP A 249 -58.25 62.66 14.89
N GLY A 250 -57.24 63.51 14.69
CA GLY A 250 -57.36 64.96 14.92
C GLY A 250 -57.42 65.33 16.41
N TYR A 251 -57.61 66.62 16.71
CA TYR A 251 -57.79 67.08 18.10
C TYR A 251 -59.21 66.77 18.59
N GLN A 252 -59.34 65.88 19.57
CA GLN A 252 -60.62 65.54 20.20
C GLN A 252 -60.61 65.82 21.71
N PRO A 253 -61.44 66.76 22.22
CA PRO A 253 -61.54 67.02 23.65
C PRO A 253 -62.37 65.93 24.37
N HIS A 254 -61.69 64.87 24.79
CA HIS A 254 -61.98 64.01 25.95
C HIS A 254 -63.37 63.36 26.10
N LEU A 255 -63.80 62.48 25.19
CA LEU A 255 -64.83 61.48 25.52
C LEU A 255 -64.76 60.13 24.76
N ILE A 256 -63.86 59.99 23.76
CA ILE A 256 -63.76 58.78 22.94
C ILE A 256 -62.28 58.40 22.77
N ALA A 257 -61.96 57.10 22.82
CA ALA A 257 -60.61 56.61 22.60
C ALA A 257 -60.18 56.80 21.12
N PRO A 258 -58.92 57.19 20.85
CA PRO A 258 -58.43 57.42 19.49
C PRO A 258 -58.17 56.11 18.74
N GLU A 259 -59.23 55.50 18.22
CA GLU A 259 -59.17 54.18 17.58
C GLU A 259 -58.33 54.16 16.29
N GLN A 260 -58.39 55.21 15.46
CA GLN A 260 -57.64 55.20 14.19
C GLN A 260 -56.14 55.39 14.42
N GLY A 261 -55.76 56.20 15.40
CA GLY A 261 -54.40 56.41 15.84
C GLY A 261 -53.77 55.14 16.38
N TYR A 262 -54.48 54.41 17.25
CA TYR A 262 -54.02 53.10 17.73
C TYR A 262 -53.87 52.10 16.59
N ARG A 263 -54.84 52.05 15.67
CA ARG A 263 -54.77 51.15 14.51
C ARG A 263 -53.56 51.43 13.64
N ARG A 264 -53.31 52.70 13.29
CA ARG A 264 -52.12 53.10 12.52
C ARG A 264 -50.81 52.80 13.25
N LEU A 265 -50.76 52.98 14.56
CA LEU A 265 -49.58 52.63 15.36
C LEU A 265 -49.30 51.12 15.30
N ILE A 266 -50.32 50.29 15.46
CA ILE A 266 -50.23 48.83 15.40
C ILE A 266 -49.82 48.38 13.99
N ASP A 267 -50.46 48.91 12.94
CA ASP A 267 -50.14 48.54 11.55
C ASP A 267 -48.68 48.89 11.20
N GLY A 268 -48.20 50.07 11.60
CA GLY A 268 -46.80 50.43 11.42
C GLY A 268 -45.83 49.62 12.28
N ALA A 269 -46.23 49.19 13.48
CA ALA A 269 -45.45 48.29 14.33
C ALA A 269 -45.31 46.90 13.70
N ILE A 270 -46.39 46.36 13.11
CA ILE A 270 -46.39 45.07 12.41
C ILE A 270 -45.42 45.10 11.22
N GLY A 271 -45.29 46.23 10.52
CA GLY A 271 -44.37 46.41 9.41
C GLY A 271 -42.90 46.09 9.75
N TYR A 272 -42.45 46.33 10.98
CA TYR A 272 -41.08 46.05 11.42
C TYR A 272 -40.76 44.54 11.51
N PHE A 273 -41.76 43.68 11.68
CA PHE A 273 -41.57 42.22 11.75
C PHE A 273 -41.27 41.61 10.38
N LYS A 274 -41.64 42.29 9.29
CA LYS A 274 -41.49 41.77 7.93
C LYS A 274 -40.03 41.46 7.59
N GLY A 275 -39.11 42.39 7.85
CA GLY A 275 -37.69 42.21 7.52
C GLY A 275 -37.04 41.00 8.20
N PRO A 276 -37.13 40.86 9.54
CA PRO A 276 -36.65 39.67 10.26
C PRO A 276 -37.30 38.35 9.80
N ALA A 277 -38.58 38.37 9.44
CA ALA A 277 -39.28 37.19 8.93
C ALA A 277 -38.74 36.76 7.57
N GLU A 278 -38.59 37.69 6.62
CA GLU A 278 -38.02 37.43 5.29
C GLU A 278 -36.59 36.90 5.41
N ALA A 279 -35.75 37.54 6.23
CA ALA A 279 -34.37 37.09 6.47
C ALA A 279 -34.29 35.66 7.06
N SER A 280 -35.28 35.27 7.87
CA SER A 280 -35.33 33.92 8.43
C SER A 280 -35.73 32.88 7.39
N VAL A 281 -36.66 33.23 6.48
CA VAL A 281 -37.04 32.37 5.34
C VAL A 281 -35.84 32.17 4.41
N ASP A 282 -35.12 33.25 4.09
CA ASP A 282 -33.92 33.18 3.24
C ASP A 282 -32.82 32.31 3.87
N ALA A 283 -32.61 32.44 5.19
CA ALA A 283 -31.65 31.62 5.91
C ALA A 283 -32.01 30.13 5.88
N VAL A 284 -33.29 29.77 6.06
CA VAL A 284 -33.75 28.37 5.95
C VAL A 284 -33.62 27.86 4.52
N MET A 285 -33.95 28.66 3.52
CA MET A 285 -33.80 28.28 2.12
C MET A 285 -32.35 27.97 1.76
N PHE A 286 -31.40 28.79 2.22
CA PHE A 286 -29.97 28.54 2.04
C PHE A 286 -29.51 27.25 2.73
N LEU A 287 -30.02 26.98 3.94
CA LEU A 287 -29.70 25.74 4.67
C LEU A 287 -30.24 24.48 3.99
N LEU A 288 -31.38 24.55 3.31
CA LEU A 288 -31.96 23.41 2.59
C LEU A 288 -31.29 23.12 1.23
N LEU A 289 -30.54 24.08 0.69
CA LEU A 289 -29.83 23.95 -0.58
C LEU A 289 -28.38 23.46 -0.43
N LEU A 290 -27.86 23.43 0.80
CA LEU A 290 -26.50 22.98 1.16
C LEU A 290 -26.48 21.51 1.59
#